data_AF-A0A0L7L4I9-F1
#
_entry.id   AF-A0A0L7L4I9-F1
#
_cell.length_a   1.000
_cell.length_b   1.000
_cell.length_c   1.000
_cell.angle_alpha   90.00
_cell.angle_beta   90.00
_cell.angle_gamma   90.00
#
_symmetry.space_group_name_H-M   'P 1'
#
loop_
_entity.id
_entity.type
_entity.pdbx_description
1 polymer ?
#
loop_
_entity_poly.entity_id
_entity_poly.type
_entity_poly.pdbx_seq_one_letter_code
_entity_poly.pdbx_strand_id
1 'polypeptide(L)'
;MLEPWKLMCLPPPPVQTTRLNKSIDVKGLEHACDNILRVLSKQYPLHKESALLSRFLYKYDKKFRNDIGYRNIRKTNSTLKKYLQLNLYKDIENFMAVLPKDDEYFPTRQMLEYVLVRIIAFSKIMLRIYVCSKRAAVFYLDRVKRGESHWMSLMPYALLSRMCSLSTVLLHHSTSWYACLYHYLTQLQSKGLKFLPSDYDLPADLDKWLDLKNIDNFGRFNWSQKKNINAHITMLDIEEHNTFDNILGYISKINEETELKSNETLVLSTVPTTDDGEAVSRDELLLTSAPEIDHGVAISRESLHVQPAAAKMDREAISQESINILNKFQKKISSDFKVTHYFGKVTNQKSLTDFIDKEEMYRNDGDERSLTCHLSFMQWQSLKSSLIKACDALSRSRKVEKKLQKVWKEKCLDCV
;
A
#
# COMPACT_ATOMS: atom_id res chain seq x y z
N MET A 1 -8.64 19.94 3.14
CA MET A 1 -7.28 20.09 3.71
C MET A 1 -6.54 18.77 3.62
N LEU A 2 -5.22 18.77 3.48
CA LEU A 2 -4.40 17.56 3.51
C LEU A 2 -4.28 17.07 4.95
N GLU A 3 -4.63 15.81 5.20
CA GLU A 3 -4.49 15.21 6.53
C GLU A 3 -3.00 15.08 6.90
N PRO A 4 -2.58 15.41 8.14
CA PRO A 4 -1.17 15.45 8.53
C PRO A 4 -0.40 14.15 8.28
N TRP A 5 -1.05 13.00 8.44
CA TRP A 5 -0.45 11.67 8.22
C TRP A 5 -0.13 11.38 6.74
N LYS A 6 -0.71 12.13 5.79
CA LYS A 6 -0.42 11.99 4.35
C LYS A 6 0.88 12.69 3.94
N LEU A 7 1.41 13.58 4.77
CA LEU A 7 2.63 14.31 4.49
C LEU A 7 3.83 13.37 4.66
N MET A 8 4.61 13.19 3.59
CA MET A 8 5.80 12.33 3.62
C MET A 8 6.88 12.85 4.58
N CYS A 9 7.14 14.16 4.51
CA CYS A 9 8.14 14.85 5.30
C CYS A 9 7.41 15.75 6.31
N LEU A 10 6.96 15.16 7.40
CA LEU A 10 6.45 15.90 8.54
C LEU A 10 7.66 16.31 9.40
N PRO A 11 7.98 17.61 9.55
CA PRO A 11 9.09 18.01 10.40
C PRO A 11 8.74 17.74 11.88
N PRO A 12 9.73 17.42 12.72
CA PRO A 12 9.51 17.35 14.16
C PRO A 12 9.14 18.74 14.70
N PRO A 13 8.40 18.81 15.83
CA PRO A 13 8.06 20.08 16.45
C PRO A 13 9.32 20.81 16.93
N PRO A 14 9.32 22.17 16.89
CA PRO A 14 10.49 22.97 17.24
C PRO A 14 10.82 22.94 18.74
N VAL A 15 9.81 22.74 19.60
CA VAL A 15 10.00 22.61 21.05
C VAL A 15 9.80 21.15 21.43
N GLN A 16 10.89 20.51 21.86
CA GLN A 16 10.91 19.08 22.14
C GLN A 16 10.79 18.77 23.63
N THR A 17 11.26 19.66 24.51
CA THR A 17 11.30 19.45 25.96
C THR A 17 10.60 20.54 26.75
N THR A 18 10.02 20.16 27.88
CA THR A 18 9.37 21.04 28.84
C THR A 18 9.52 20.55 30.26
N ARG A 19 9.81 21.47 31.19
CA ARG A 19 9.68 21.19 32.61
C ARG A 19 8.24 20.86 32.96
N LEU A 20 8.05 19.74 33.66
CA LEU A 20 6.76 19.19 34.00
C LEU A 20 6.46 19.42 35.49
N ASN A 21 5.22 19.73 35.82
CA ASN A 21 4.77 19.96 37.20
C ASN A 21 4.06 18.74 37.81
N LYS A 22 3.88 17.67 37.05
CA LYS A 22 3.13 16.45 37.43
C LYS A 22 4.06 15.24 37.33
N SER A 23 3.88 14.25 38.20
CA SER A 23 4.53 12.96 38.04
C SER A 23 3.92 12.19 36.87
N ILE A 24 4.75 11.68 35.97
CA ILE A 24 4.38 10.79 34.87
C ILE A 24 5.09 9.46 35.09
N ASP A 25 4.45 8.37 34.69
CA ASP A 25 5.10 7.05 34.63
C ASP A 25 6.09 7.00 33.46
N VAL A 26 7.32 7.46 33.71
CA VAL A 26 8.42 7.43 32.73
C VAL A 26 8.80 6.00 32.38
N LYS A 27 8.80 5.09 33.35
CA LYS A 27 9.20 3.69 33.14
C LYS A 27 8.22 2.97 32.23
N GLY A 28 6.92 3.19 32.41
CA GLY A 28 5.89 2.67 31.51
C GLY A 28 6.04 3.20 30.08
N LEU A 29 6.34 4.49 29.92
CA LEU A 29 6.55 5.11 28.62
C LEU A 29 7.84 4.62 27.93
N GLU A 30 8.93 4.49 28.69
CA GLU A 30 10.21 3.96 28.21
C GLU A 30 10.06 2.50 27.77
N HIS A 31 9.40 1.67 28.59
CA HIS A 31 9.10 0.28 28.24
C HIS A 31 8.23 0.17 26.99
N ALA A 32 7.24 1.05 26.82
CA ALA A 32 6.42 1.10 25.61
C ALA A 32 7.29 1.42 24.37
N CYS A 33 8.19 2.41 24.47
CA CYS A 33 9.10 2.77 23.39
C CYS A 33 10.09 1.64 23.07
N ASP A 34 10.68 1.01 24.09
CA ASP A 34 11.61 -0.11 23.91
C ASP A 34 10.92 -1.31 23.23
N ASN A 35 9.69 -1.64 23.64
CA ASN A 35 8.90 -2.67 22.98
C ASN A 35 8.71 -2.37 21.47
N ILE A 36 8.40 -1.11 21.13
CA ILE A 36 8.27 -0.71 19.72
C ILE A 36 9.61 -0.90 18.99
N LEU A 37 10.72 -0.41 19.55
CA LEU A 37 12.06 -0.54 18.95
C LEU A 37 12.49 -2.01 18.77
N ARG A 38 12.17 -2.88 19.73
CA ARG A 38 12.44 -4.33 19.64
C ARG A 38 11.69 -5.00 18.49
N VAL A 39 10.46 -4.58 18.22
CA VAL A 39 9.69 -5.13 17.08
C VAL A 39 10.16 -4.51 15.75
N LEU A 40 10.40 -3.20 15.71
CA LEU A 40 10.89 -2.51 14.51
C LEU A 40 12.29 -2.98 14.08
N SER A 41 13.18 -3.30 15.02
CA SER A 41 14.51 -3.85 14.71
C SER A 41 14.46 -5.22 14.04
N LYS A 42 13.39 -5.99 14.27
CA LYS A 42 13.19 -7.34 13.71
C LYS A 42 12.47 -7.33 12.35
N GLN A 43 12.45 -6.20 11.62
CA GLN A 43 11.81 -6.07 10.31
C GLN A 43 12.57 -6.70 9.12
N TYR A 44 13.69 -7.38 9.38
CA TYR A 44 14.49 -8.05 8.35
C TYR A 44 13.68 -8.98 7.40
N PRO A 45 12.73 -9.80 7.88
CA PRO A 45 11.94 -10.66 6.99
C PRO A 45 11.13 -9.86 5.95
N LEU A 46 10.52 -8.74 6.35
CA LEU A 46 9.77 -7.87 5.44
C LEU A 46 10.69 -7.23 4.40
N HIS A 47 11.89 -6.81 4.81
CA HIS A 47 12.89 -6.24 3.89
C HIS A 47 13.39 -7.27 2.88
N LYS A 48 13.62 -8.51 3.31
CA LYS A 48 14.01 -9.63 2.45
C LYS A 48 12.93 -9.91 1.39
N GLU A 49 11.67 -10.02 1.80
CA GLU A 49 10.56 -10.24 0.85
C GLU A 49 10.37 -9.03 -0.08
N SER A 50 10.52 -7.80 0.41
CA SER A 50 10.47 -6.57 -0.41
C SER A 50 11.56 -6.56 -1.50
N ALA A 51 12.77 -6.98 -1.17
CA ALA A 51 13.86 -7.10 -2.13
C ALA A 51 13.57 -8.18 -3.19
N LEU A 52 13.01 -9.32 -2.78
CA LEU A 52 12.59 -10.38 -3.72
C LEU A 52 11.49 -9.88 -4.67
N LEU A 53 10.51 -9.14 -4.16
CA LEU A 53 9.44 -8.53 -4.97
C LEU A 53 10.00 -7.53 -5.99
N SER A 54 10.94 -6.69 -5.56
CA SER A 54 11.61 -5.74 -6.45
C SER A 54 12.39 -6.44 -7.57
N ARG A 55 13.11 -7.52 -7.26
CA ARG A 55 13.83 -8.34 -8.25
C ARG A 55 12.87 -9.04 -9.21
N PHE A 56 11.77 -9.57 -8.69
CA PHE A 56 10.71 -10.17 -9.51
C PHE A 56 10.14 -9.14 -10.49
N LEU A 57 9.80 -7.94 -10.01
CA LEU A 57 9.32 -6.85 -10.86
C LEU A 57 10.33 -6.50 -11.94
N TYR A 58 11.60 -6.32 -11.59
CA TYR A 58 12.67 -6.00 -12.55
C TYR A 58 12.78 -7.05 -13.65
N LYS A 59 12.83 -8.34 -13.28
CA LYS A 59 13.00 -9.45 -14.24
C LYS A 59 11.82 -9.58 -15.20
N TYR A 60 10.59 -9.34 -14.73
CA TYR A 60 9.38 -9.62 -15.50
C TYR A 60 8.63 -8.39 -16.02
N ASP A 61 9.24 -7.20 -15.92
CA ASP A 61 8.65 -5.92 -16.35
C ASP A 61 8.20 -5.92 -17.81
N LYS A 62 9.05 -6.46 -18.70
CA LYS A 62 8.77 -6.55 -20.13
C LYS A 62 7.66 -7.56 -20.44
N LYS A 63 7.65 -8.70 -19.73
CA LYS A 63 6.74 -9.83 -20.01
C LYS A 63 5.30 -9.55 -19.57
N PHE A 64 5.13 -8.86 -18.43
CA PHE A 64 3.81 -8.67 -17.82
C PHE A 64 3.36 -7.21 -17.77
N ARG A 65 3.89 -6.35 -18.65
CA ARG A 65 3.63 -4.90 -18.65
C ARG A 65 2.14 -4.54 -18.58
N ASN A 66 1.30 -5.31 -19.28
CA ASN A 66 -0.15 -5.07 -19.37
C ASN A 66 -0.98 -5.93 -18.42
N ASP A 67 -0.36 -6.82 -17.65
CA ASP A 67 -1.04 -7.78 -16.79
C ASP A 67 -1.64 -7.12 -15.53
N ILE A 68 -2.84 -7.53 -15.16
CA ILE A 68 -3.59 -6.93 -14.03
C ILE A 68 -2.95 -7.29 -12.70
N GLY A 69 -2.59 -8.56 -12.49
CA GLY A 69 -1.88 -9.03 -11.30
C GLY A 69 -0.56 -8.30 -11.13
N TYR A 70 0.20 -8.19 -12.21
CA TYR A 70 1.47 -7.46 -12.23
C TYR A 70 1.34 -5.97 -11.88
N ARG A 71 0.28 -5.28 -12.34
CA ARG A 71 0.00 -3.89 -11.92
C ARG A 71 -0.25 -3.80 -10.40
N ASN A 72 -0.94 -4.77 -9.82
CA ASN A 72 -1.16 -4.80 -8.37
C ASN A 72 0.14 -5.10 -7.60
N ILE A 73 1.00 -5.99 -8.10
CA ILE A 73 2.35 -6.18 -7.55
C ILE A 73 3.15 -4.87 -7.58
N ARG A 74 3.13 -4.14 -8.70
CA ARG A 74 3.79 -2.83 -8.78
C ARG A 74 3.27 -1.86 -7.71
N LYS A 75 1.96 -1.82 -7.47
CA LYS A 75 1.36 -1.00 -6.39
C LYS A 75 1.86 -1.42 -5.01
N THR A 76 1.96 -2.72 -4.74
CA THR A 76 2.53 -3.25 -3.49
C THR A 76 3.97 -2.77 -3.33
N ASN A 77 4.81 -2.90 -4.37
CA ASN A 77 6.20 -2.46 -4.33
C ASN A 77 6.35 -0.94 -4.15
N SER A 78 5.54 -0.14 -4.85
CA SER A 78 5.51 1.31 -4.65
C SER A 78 5.15 1.67 -3.21
N THR A 79 4.23 0.93 -2.59
CA THR A 79 3.85 1.15 -1.19
C THR A 79 4.96 0.71 -0.22
N LEU A 80 5.65 -0.39 -0.50
CA LEU A 80 6.82 -0.83 0.27
C LEU A 80 7.96 0.19 0.22
N LYS A 81 8.17 0.86 -0.92
CA LYS A 81 9.14 1.96 -1.01
C LYS A 81 8.77 3.12 -0.10
N LYS A 82 7.47 3.47 -0.01
CA LYS A 82 6.99 4.51 0.92
C LYS A 82 7.21 4.10 2.38
N TYR A 83 7.00 2.83 2.70
CA TYR A 83 7.33 2.28 4.02
C TYR A 83 8.82 2.45 4.34
N LEU A 84 9.72 2.09 3.42
CA LEU A 84 11.17 2.23 3.64
C LEU A 84 11.62 3.69 3.79
N GLN A 85 10.88 4.63 3.23
CA GLN A 85 11.11 6.07 3.43
C GLN A 85 10.61 6.57 4.79
N LEU A 86 9.65 5.86 5.39
CA LEU A 86 9.11 6.17 6.72
C LEU A 86 10.07 5.64 7.79
N ASN A 87 11.00 6.48 8.24
CA ASN A 87 11.98 6.11 9.28
C ASN A 87 11.39 6.13 10.71
N LEU A 88 10.32 5.35 10.95
CA LEU A 88 9.64 5.30 12.26
C LEU A 88 10.57 4.88 13.40
N TYR A 89 11.53 3.98 13.12
CA TYR A 89 12.53 3.57 14.11
C TYR A 89 13.29 4.78 14.68
N LYS A 90 13.80 5.66 13.80
CA LYS A 90 14.54 6.86 14.20
C LYS A 90 13.63 7.87 14.90
N ASP A 91 12.39 8.00 14.46
CA ASP A 91 11.41 8.91 15.08
C ASP A 91 11.17 8.52 16.56
N ILE A 92 11.08 7.22 16.85
CA ILE A 92 10.90 6.70 18.22
C ILE A 92 12.19 6.74 19.03
N GLU A 93 13.34 6.42 18.42
CA GLU A 93 14.65 6.55 19.05
C GLU A 93 14.93 8.00 19.48
N ASN A 94 14.62 8.97 18.62
CA ASN A 94 14.73 10.39 18.94
C ASN A 94 13.78 10.79 20.08
N PHE A 95 12.56 10.27 20.09
CA PHE A 95 11.62 10.52 21.19
C PHE A 95 12.14 9.93 22.51
N MET A 96 12.68 8.72 22.47
CA MET A 96 13.24 8.02 23.62
C MET A 96 14.49 8.73 24.17
N ALA A 97 15.34 9.29 23.30
CA ALA A 97 16.51 10.07 23.70
C ALA A 97 16.15 11.36 24.46
N VAL A 98 14.92 11.86 24.27
CA VAL A 98 14.40 13.06 24.94
C VAL A 98 13.73 12.72 26.28
N LEU A 99 13.51 11.44 26.58
CA LEU A 99 12.96 11.04 27.88
C LEU A 99 13.96 11.36 29.00
N PRO A 100 13.50 11.95 30.11
CA PRO A 100 14.36 12.28 31.23
C PRO A 100 14.98 11.02 31.84
N LYS A 101 16.29 11.08 32.08
CA LYS A 101 16.95 10.21 33.06
C LYS A 101 16.86 10.80 34.48
N ASP A 102 16.75 12.12 34.55
CA ASP A 102 16.59 12.93 35.77
C ASP A 102 15.32 13.80 35.66
N ASP A 103 14.58 13.98 36.76
CA ASP A 103 13.19 14.48 36.85
C ASP A 103 12.91 15.91 36.32
N GLU A 104 13.83 16.57 35.62
CA GLU A 104 13.73 18.01 35.33
C GLU A 104 13.05 18.36 33.98
N TYR A 105 13.22 17.56 32.93
CA TYR A 105 12.71 17.87 31.58
C TYR A 105 12.03 16.68 30.90
N PHE A 106 10.78 16.87 30.47
CA PHE A 106 9.97 15.85 29.80
C PHE A 106 9.68 16.23 28.34
N PRO A 107 9.40 15.26 27.45
CA PRO A 107 9.00 15.58 26.08
C PRO A 107 7.70 16.42 26.04
N THR A 108 7.58 17.32 25.07
CA THR A 108 6.33 18.05 24.85
C THR A 108 5.21 17.11 24.41
N ARG A 109 3.96 17.50 24.71
CA ARG A 109 2.78 16.86 24.12
C ARG A 109 2.85 16.84 22.58
N GLN A 110 3.37 17.89 21.97
CA GLN A 110 3.54 18.01 20.52
C GLN A 110 4.49 16.96 19.95
N MET A 111 5.56 16.63 20.68
CA MET A 111 6.50 15.59 20.27
C MET A 111 5.82 14.21 20.30
N LEU A 112 5.00 13.94 21.30
CA LEU A 112 4.20 12.71 21.33
C LEU A 112 3.13 12.70 20.22
N GLU A 113 2.46 13.81 19.96
CA GLU A 113 1.51 13.96 18.85
C GLU A 113 2.20 13.69 17.49
N TYR A 114 3.43 14.18 17.30
CA TYR A 114 4.25 13.85 16.14
C TYR A 114 4.44 12.33 16.01
N VAL A 115 4.94 11.66 17.06
CA VAL A 115 5.16 10.21 17.05
C VAL A 115 3.87 9.45 16.76
N LEU A 116 2.74 9.84 17.35
CA LEU A 116 1.43 9.24 17.10
C LEU A 116 1.00 9.39 15.64
N VAL A 117 1.18 10.57 15.03
CA VAL A 117 0.90 10.77 13.59
C VAL A 117 1.80 9.89 12.72
N ARG A 118 3.07 9.69 13.10
CA ARG A 118 3.99 8.78 12.40
C ARG A 118 3.55 7.32 12.51
N ILE A 119 3.03 6.90 13.66
CA ILE A 119 2.44 5.57 13.85
C ILE A 119 1.17 5.43 12.98
N ILE A 120 0.29 6.43 12.93
CA ILE A 120 -0.89 6.41 12.06
C ILE A 120 -0.48 6.25 10.58
N ALA A 121 0.53 7.01 10.14
CA ALA A 121 1.05 6.90 8.78
C ALA A 121 1.61 5.49 8.51
N PHE A 122 2.37 4.93 9.46
CA PHE A 122 2.86 3.55 9.39
C PHE A 122 1.71 2.54 9.25
N SER A 123 0.68 2.63 10.10
CA SER A 123 -0.48 1.73 10.07
C SER A 123 -1.22 1.82 8.74
N LYS A 124 -1.44 3.02 8.20
CA LYS A 124 -2.07 3.20 6.88
C LYS A 124 -1.23 2.62 5.75
N ILE A 125 0.09 2.73 5.81
CA ILE A 125 1.00 2.13 4.84
C ILE A 125 0.94 0.60 4.93
N MET A 126 0.97 0.02 6.14
CA MET A 126 0.84 -1.43 6.33
C MET A 126 -0.50 -1.97 5.85
N LEU A 127 -1.61 -1.30 6.19
CA LEU A 127 -2.94 -1.62 5.66
C LEU A 127 -2.96 -1.55 4.13
N ARG A 128 -2.30 -0.54 3.53
CA ARG A 128 -2.21 -0.43 2.07
C ARG A 128 -1.41 -1.57 1.44
N ILE A 129 -0.32 -1.99 2.08
CA ILE A 129 0.47 -3.16 1.66
C ILE A 129 -0.41 -4.40 1.70
N TYR A 130 -1.12 -4.66 2.80
CA TYR A 130 -2.07 -5.76 2.97
C TYR A 130 -3.12 -5.80 1.84
N VAL A 131 -3.81 -4.68 1.60
CA VAL A 131 -4.87 -4.64 0.58
C VAL A 131 -4.31 -4.89 -0.82
N CYS A 132 -3.16 -4.31 -1.16
CA CYS A 132 -2.57 -4.49 -2.48
C CYS A 132 -2.00 -5.91 -2.66
N SER A 133 -1.37 -6.47 -1.63
CA SER A 133 -0.83 -7.83 -1.65
C SER A 133 -1.94 -8.87 -1.75
N LYS A 134 -3.01 -8.75 -0.95
CA LYS A 134 -4.20 -9.61 -1.01
C LYS A 134 -4.85 -9.60 -2.39
N ARG A 135 -5.09 -8.42 -2.97
CA ARG A 135 -5.67 -8.27 -4.32
C ARG A 135 -4.81 -8.93 -5.39
N ALA A 136 -3.48 -8.78 -5.29
CA ALA A 136 -2.57 -9.43 -6.22
C ALA A 136 -2.54 -10.95 -5.98
N ALA A 137 -2.54 -11.41 -4.73
CA ALA A 137 -2.49 -12.83 -4.36
C ALA A 137 -3.71 -13.58 -4.88
N VAL A 138 -4.92 -13.04 -4.72
CA VAL A 138 -6.15 -13.64 -5.27
C VAL A 138 -6.05 -13.84 -6.78
N PHE A 139 -5.57 -12.82 -7.51
CA PHE A 139 -5.39 -12.92 -8.96
C PHE A 139 -4.40 -14.02 -9.36
N TYR A 140 -3.28 -14.16 -8.64
CA TYR A 140 -2.30 -15.21 -8.92
C TYR A 140 -2.79 -16.59 -8.48
N LEU A 141 -3.58 -16.70 -7.41
CA LEU A 141 -4.24 -17.93 -7.01
C LEU A 141 -5.19 -18.43 -8.11
N ASP A 142 -5.95 -17.53 -8.74
CA ASP A 142 -6.83 -17.90 -9.84
C ASP A 142 -6.07 -18.30 -11.11
N ARG A 143 -4.84 -17.81 -11.29
CA ARG A 143 -3.93 -18.33 -12.34
C ARG A 143 -3.45 -19.74 -12.04
N VAL A 144 -3.06 -20.00 -10.80
CA VAL A 144 -2.65 -21.34 -10.35
C VAL A 144 -3.80 -22.32 -10.56
N LYS A 145 -5.03 -21.96 -10.16
CA LYS A 145 -6.23 -22.79 -10.36
C LYS A 145 -6.55 -23.08 -11.83
N ARG A 146 -6.22 -22.17 -12.74
CA ARG A 146 -6.41 -22.34 -14.19
C ARG A 146 -5.29 -23.14 -14.86
N GLY A 147 -4.27 -23.57 -14.12
CA GLY A 147 -3.12 -24.27 -14.67
C GLY A 147 -2.19 -23.38 -15.51
N GLU A 148 -2.31 -22.05 -15.42
CA GLU A 148 -1.41 -21.13 -16.11
C GLU A 148 -0.01 -21.22 -15.48
N SER A 149 1.03 -21.48 -16.29
CA SER A 149 2.46 -21.54 -15.93
C SER A 149 2.75 -21.57 -14.43
N HIS A 150 2.78 -22.79 -13.87
CA HIS A 150 2.78 -23.04 -12.43
C HIS A 150 3.82 -22.18 -11.67
N TRP A 151 5.08 -22.16 -12.13
CA TRP A 151 6.14 -21.41 -11.45
C TRP A 151 5.92 -19.88 -11.49
N MET A 152 5.41 -19.36 -12.61
CA MET A 152 5.21 -17.92 -12.82
C MET A 152 4.01 -17.38 -12.03
N SER A 153 3.12 -18.26 -11.59
CA SER A 153 1.95 -17.92 -10.78
C SER A 153 2.16 -18.23 -9.30
N LEU A 154 2.79 -19.35 -8.98
CA LEU A 154 3.02 -19.81 -7.60
C LEU A 154 4.04 -18.94 -6.86
N MET A 155 5.15 -18.56 -7.51
CA MET A 155 6.17 -17.72 -6.88
C MET A 155 5.62 -16.35 -6.42
N PRO A 156 4.97 -15.54 -7.28
CA PRO A 156 4.39 -14.28 -6.82
C PRO A 156 3.24 -14.49 -5.83
N TYR A 157 2.44 -15.55 -5.98
CA TYR A 157 1.41 -15.88 -4.98
C TYR A 157 2.01 -16.08 -3.59
N ALA A 158 3.01 -16.96 -3.45
CA ALA A 158 3.67 -17.23 -2.18
C ALA A 158 4.29 -15.96 -1.56
N LEU A 159 4.96 -15.17 -2.40
CA LEU A 159 5.58 -13.91 -1.98
C LEU A 159 4.56 -12.89 -1.45
N LEU A 160 3.45 -12.72 -2.18
CA LEU A 160 2.38 -11.79 -1.80
C LEU A 160 1.64 -12.25 -0.54
N SER A 161 1.40 -13.55 -0.40
CA SER A 161 0.79 -14.12 0.79
C SER A 161 1.66 -13.87 2.03
N ARG A 162 2.98 -14.11 1.96
CA ARG A 162 3.89 -13.78 3.08
C ARG A 162 3.90 -12.29 3.41
N MET A 163 3.93 -11.42 2.40
CA MET A 163 3.84 -9.97 2.62
C MET A 163 2.54 -9.56 3.30
N CYS A 164 1.42 -10.17 2.88
CA CYS A 164 0.12 -9.98 3.51
C CYS A 164 0.20 -10.32 5.00
N SER A 165 0.67 -11.53 5.34
CA SER A 165 0.83 -11.98 6.74
C SER A 165 1.71 -11.03 7.57
N LEU A 166 2.88 -10.68 7.06
CA LEU A 166 3.81 -9.77 7.74
C LEU A 166 3.19 -8.38 7.97
N SER A 167 2.50 -7.84 6.96
CA SER A 167 1.84 -6.54 7.08
C SER A 167 0.70 -6.54 8.10
N THR A 168 -0.05 -7.63 8.21
CA THR A 168 -1.12 -7.78 9.21
C THR A 168 -0.56 -7.79 10.63
N VAL A 169 0.50 -8.55 10.88
CA VAL A 169 1.13 -8.60 12.21
C VAL A 169 1.64 -7.22 12.61
N LEU A 170 2.36 -6.53 11.72
CA LEU A 170 2.84 -5.16 11.99
C LEU A 170 1.70 -4.15 12.17
N LEU A 171 0.58 -4.34 11.47
CA LEU A 171 -0.60 -3.49 11.61
C LEU A 171 -1.20 -3.63 13.02
N HIS A 172 -1.41 -4.85 13.52
CA HIS A 172 -1.90 -5.08 14.88
C HIS A 172 -0.95 -4.55 15.96
N HIS A 173 0.37 -4.71 15.76
CA HIS A 173 1.34 -4.10 16.66
C HIS A 173 1.22 -2.57 16.65
N SER A 174 1.08 -1.94 15.48
CA SER A 174 0.96 -0.49 15.39
C SER A 174 -0.29 0.07 16.08
N THR A 175 -1.41 -0.65 16.06
CA THR A 175 -2.60 -0.26 16.82
C THR A 175 -2.41 -0.38 18.32
N SER A 176 -1.71 -1.42 18.77
CA SER A 176 -1.36 -1.58 20.19
C SER A 176 -0.41 -0.48 20.66
N TRP A 177 0.63 -0.17 19.88
CA TRP A 177 1.58 0.92 20.17
C TRP A 177 0.88 2.26 20.29
N TYR A 178 -0.03 2.55 19.35
CA TYR A 178 -0.82 3.77 19.37
C TYR A 178 -1.65 3.87 20.65
N ALA A 179 -2.40 2.82 21.01
CA ALA A 179 -3.22 2.81 22.21
C ALA A 179 -2.38 3.04 23.49
N CYS A 180 -1.23 2.37 23.60
CA CYS A 180 -0.32 2.54 24.73
C CYS A 180 0.21 3.98 24.84
N LEU A 181 0.66 4.57 23.72
CA LEU A 181 1.21 5.92 23.72
C LEU A 181 0.14 7.01 23.88
N TYR A 182 -1.06 6.79 23.33
CA TYR A 182 -2.17 7.73 23.39
C TYR A 182 -2.61 8.02 24.83
N HIS A 183 -2.52 7.04 25.74
CA HIS A 183 -2.84 7.22 27.15
C HIS A 183 -1.99 8.33 27.84
N TYR A 184 -0.74 8.52 27.40
CA TYR A 184 0.17 9.51 27.97
C TYR A 184 -0.03 10.93 27.41
N LEU A 185 -0.84 11.09 26.35
CA LEU A 185 -1.04 12.37 25.68
C LEU A 185 -1.71 13.43 26.57
N THR A 186 -2.59 13.02 27.48
CA THR A 186 -3.25 13.93 28.44
C THR A 186 -2.35 14.32 29.60
N GLN A 187 -1.28 13.55 29.86
CA GLN A 187 -0.38 13.76 30.98
C GLN A 187 0.71 14.80 30.64
N LEU A 188 1.08 14.91 29.36
CA LEU A 188 2.10 15.84 28.89
C LEU A 188 1.57 17.27 28.69
N GLN A 189 2.44 18.26 28.93
CA GLN A 189 2.13 19.67 28.72
C GLN A 189 2.34 20.08 27.26
N SER A 190 1.41 20.89 26.73
CA SER A 190 1.59 21.59 25.47
C SER A 190 2.34 22.90 25.69
N LYS A 191 3.42 23.15 24.95
CA LYS A 191 4.07 24.47 24.90
C LYS A 191 4.35 24.86 23.45
N GLY A 192 4.13 26.13 23.13
CA GLY A 192 4.35 26.67 21.78
C GLY A 192 3.15 26.50 20.85
N LEU A 193 3.40 26.57 19.53
CA LEU A 193 2.37 26.46 18.49
C LEU A 193 1.77 25.07 18.45
N LYS A 194 0.44 24.97 18.35
CA LYS A 194 -0.26 23.69 18.13
C LYS A 194 0.32 22.99 16.90
N PHE A 195 0.80 21.76 17.09
CA PHE A 195 1.38 20.96 16.02
C PHE A 195 0.32 20.51 15.01
N LEU A 196 -0.86 20.14 15.51
CA LEU A 196 -2.00 19.75 14.70
C LEU A 196 -2.82 20.98 14.25
N PRO A 197 -3.39 20.95 13.03
CA PRO A 197 -4.39 21.93 12.60
C PRO A 197 -5.55 22.01 13.60
N SER A 198 -6.17 23.19 13.73
CA SER A 198 -7.21 23.43 14.75
C SER A 198 -8.46 22.56 14.59
N ASP A 199 -8.70 22.04 13.39
CA ASP A 199 -9.86 21.22 13.04
C ASP A 199 -9.54 19.71 12.99
N TYR A 200 -8.31 19.31 13.35
CA TYR A 200 -7.87 17.92 13.25
C TYR A 200 -7.64 17.30 14.62
N ASP A 201 -8.51 16.36 14.97
CA ASP A 201 -8.38 15.55 16.17
C ASP A 201 -7.75 14.18 15.86
N LEU A 202 -6.92 13.71 16.78
CA LEU A 202 -6.36 12.36 16.72
C LEU A 202 -7.44 11.33 17.08
N PRO A 203 -7.53 10.20 16.35
CA PRO A 203 -8.49 9.15 16.67
C PRO A 203 -8.16 8.53 18.03
N ALA A 204 -9.15 8.39 18.92
CA ALA A 204 -8.94 7.72 20.21
C ALA A 204 -8.61 6.23 20.03
N ASP A 205 -9.36 5.54 19.16
CA ASP A 205 -9.16 4.13 18.83
C ASP A 205 -8.70 3.97 17.38
N LEU A 206 -7.41 3.69 17.19
CA LEU A 206 -6.86 3.48 15.85
C LEU A 206 -7.44 2.25 15.16
N ASP A 207 -7.77 1.21 15.93
CA ASP A 207 -8.36 -0.04 15.42
C ASP A 207 -9.72 0.20 14.75
N LYS A 208 -10.64 0.89 15.46
CA LYS A 208 -11.95 1.28 14.92
C LYS A 208 -11.82 2.24 13.74
N TRP A 209 -10.88 3.17 13.80
CA TRP A 209 -10.66 4.14 12.72
C TRP A 209 -10.11 3.50 11.43
N LEU A 210 -9.33 2.42 11.56
CA LEU A 210 -8.85 1.65 10.41
C LEU A 210 -9.83 0.57 9.94
N ASP A 211 -10.88 0.30 10.73
CA ASP A 211 -11.87 -0.75 10.50
C ASP A 211 -11.21 -2.15 10.35
N LEU A 212 -10.31 -2.51 11.28
CA LEU A 212 -9.61 -3.80 11.19
C LEU A 212 -10.55 -5.00 11.37
N LYS A 213 -11.72 -4.81 12.01
CA LYS A 213 -12.75 -5.86 12.09
C LYS A 213 -13.21 -6.31 10.71
N ASN A 214 -13.26 -5.39 9.76
CA ASN A 214 -13.61 -5.67 8.38
C ASN A 214 -12.38 -5.80 7.48
N ILE A 215 -11.17 -6.04 8.04
CA ILE A 215 -9.94 -6.14 7.24
C ILE A 215 -10.09 -7.14 6.09
N ASP A 216 -10.84 -8.21 6.34
CA ASP A 216 -11.08 -9.25 5.35
C ASP A 216 -11.99 -8.85 4.20
N ASN A 217 -12.83 -7.84 4.39
CA ASN A 217 -13.68 -7.28 3.36
C ASN A 217 -12.87 -6.37 2.42
N PHE A 218 -11.75 -5.80 2.89
CA PHE A 218 -10.89 -5.00 2.03
C PHE A 218 -10.21 -5.87 0.97
N GLY A 219 -10.44 -5.49 -0.29
CA GLY A 219 -9.81 -6.15 -1.43
C GLY A 219 -10.47 -7.46 -1.86
N ARG A 220 -11.66 -7.79 -1.34
CA ARG A 220 -12.55 -8.75 -2.01
C ARG A 220 -12.91 -8.23 -3.39
N PHE A 221 -12.94 -9.13 -4.36
CA PHE A 221 -13.41 -8.83 -5.70
C PHE A 221 -14.85 -9.36 -5.86
N ASN A 222 -15.77 -8.54 -6.34
CA ASN A 222 -17.16 -8.98 -6.58
C ASN A 222 -17.24 -10.18 -7.55
N TRP A 223 -16.24 -10.37 -8.42
CA TRP A 223 -16.18 -11.50 -9.35
C TRP A 223 -15.71 -12.81 -8.71
N SER A 224 -15.01 -12.79 -7.57
CA SER A 224 -14.62 -14.02 -6.85
C SER A 224 -15.77 -14.62 -6.05
N GLN A 225 -16.88 -13.89 -5.86
CA GLN A 225 -18.07 -14.36 -5.14
C GLN A 225 -19.00 -15.23 -6.00
N LYS A 226 -18.85 -15.24 -7.33
CA LYS A 226 -19.74 -15.99 -8.23
C LYS A 226 -19.54 -17.52 -8.21
N LYS A 227 -18.73 -18.04 -7.29
CA LYS A 227 -18.47 -19.47 -7.17
C LYS A 227 -18.55 -19.89 -5.70
N ASN A 228 -19.78 -20.07 -5.21
CA ASN A 228 -20.06 -21.13 -4.25
C ASN A 228 -19.75 -22.46 -4.96
N ILE A 229 -18.47 -22.82 -5.02
CA ILE A 229 -18.10 -24.19 -5.35
C ILE A 229 -18.46 -24.96 -4.08
N ASN A 230 -19.60 -25.64 -4.10
CA ASN A 230 -19.78 -26.84 -3.30
C ASN A 230 -18.70 -27.82 -3.76
N ALA A 231 -17.51 -27.67 -3.21
CA ALA A 231 -16.47 -28.67 -3.33
C ALA A 231 -16.92 -29.82 -2.45
N HIS A 232 -17.71 -30.72 -3.02
CA HIS A 232 -17.80 -32.07 -2.52
C HIS A 232 -16.38 -32.63 -2.59
N ILE A 233 -15.71 -32.70 -1.44
CA ILE A 233 -14.41 -33.33 -1.30
C ILE A 233 -14.67 -34.82 -1.50
N THR A 234 -14.71 -35.26 -2.75
CA THR A 234 -14.55 -36.66 -3.07
C THR A 234 -13.07 -36.96 -2.88
N MET A 235 -12.73 -37.43 -1.69
CA MET A 235 -11.44 -38.03 -1.41
C MET A 235 -11.24 -39.18 -2.39
N LEU A 236 -10.30 -38.99 -3.32
CA LEU A 236 -9.66 -40.10 -3.99
C LEU A 236 -8.50 -40.50 -3.09
N ASP A 237 -8.66 -41.65 -2.44
CA ASP A 237 -7.58 -42.42 -1.85
C ASP A 237 -6.54 -42.72 -2.94
N ILE A 238 -5.43 -41.98 -2.90
CA ILE A 238 -4.20 -42.38 -3.55
C ILE A 238 -3.18 -42.51 -2.43
N GLU A 239 -2.99 -43.77 -2.06
CA GLU A 239 -1.93 -44.22 -1.17
C GLU A 239 -0.55 -43.90 -1.77
N GLU A 240 0.40 -43.74 -0.85
CA GLU A 240 1.85 -43.82 -1.00
C GLU A 240 2.68 -42.54 -1.26
N HIS A 241 3.56 -42.34 -0.27
CA HIS A 241 4.84 -41.67 -0.28
C HIS A 241 4.95 -40.16 0.01
N ASN A 242 5.01 -39.94 1.34
CA ASN A 242 6.07 -39.25 2.07
C ASN A 242 6.24 -37.74 1.99
N THR A 243 6.16 -37.19 3.20
CA THR A 243 6.90 -36.05 3.73
C THR A 243 6.60 -34.72 3.06
N PHE A 244 5.55 -34.05 3.53
CA PHE A 244 5.67 -32.75 4.20
C PHE A 244 4.34 -32.44 4.91
N ASP A 245 4.47 -31.92 6.13
CA ASP A 245 3.44 -31.18 6.86
C ASP A 245 2.27 -31.93 7.50
N ASN A 246 2.43 -32.24 8.79
CA ASN A 246 1.34 -32.02 9.73
C ASN A 246 1.83 -31.18 10.92
N ILE A 247 2.09 -29.89 10.66
CA ILE A 247 2.45 -28.88 11.66
C ILE A 247 1.37 -28.77 12.74
N LEU A 248 0.11 -29.08 12.42
CA LEU A 248 -0.99 -29.17 13.39
C LEU A 248 -0.83 -30.34 14.38
N GLY A 249 -0.25 -31.47 13.95
CA GLY A 249 0.03 -32.61 14.82
C GLY A 249 1.16 -32.38 15.84
N TYR A 250 2.03 -31.40 15.58
CA TYR A 250 3.06 -30.98 16.53
C TYR A 250 2.48 -30.08 17.63
N ILE A 251 1.50 -29.23 17.27
CA ILE A 251 0.81 -28.34 18.21
C ILE A 251 -0.12 -29.13 19.14
N SER A 252 -0.78 -30.18 18.64
CA SER A 252 -1.61 -31.06 19.48
C SER A 252 -0.76 -31.84 20.50
N LYS A 253 0.41 -32.33 20.11
CA LYS A 253 1.34 -33.01 21.03
C LYS A 253 1.88 -32.10 22.14
N ILE A 254 2.16 -30.84 21.83
CA ILE A 254 2.62 -29.88 22.84
C ILE A 254 1.50 -29.60 23.86
N ASN A 255 0.25 -29.51 23.42
CA ASN A 255 -0.87 -29.32 24.34
C ASN A 255 -1.15 -30.57 25.20
N GLU A 256 -1.08 -31.77 24.62
CA GLU A 256 -1.25 -33.03 25.37
C GLU A 256 -0.15 -33.25 26.42
N GLU A 257 1.11 -32.91 26.12
CA GLU A 257 2.22 -33.03 27.08
C GLU A 257 2.18 -31.98 28.21
N THR A 258 1.43 -30.89 28.02
CA THR A 258 1.29 -29.83 29.03
C THR A 258 0.15 -30.12 30.02
N GLU A 259 -0.91 -30.84 29.59
CA GLU A 259 -2.01 -31.23 30.48
C GLU A 259 -1.64 -32.42 31.40
N LEU A 260 -0.74 -33.31 30.98
CA LEU A 260 -0.34 -34.50 31.75
C LEU A 260 0.57 -34.21 32.97
N LYS A 261 0.98 -32.95 33.20
CA LYS A 261 1.87 -32.58 34.34
C LYS A 261 1.20 -31.77 35.45
N SER A 262 -0.10 -31.47 35.36
CA SER A 262 -0.76 -30.59 36.34
C SER A 262 -1.84 -31.23 37.22
N ASN A 263 -2.27 -32.46 36.99
CA ASN A 263 -3.37 -33.07 37.75
C ASN A 263 -3.05 -34.47 38.29
N GLU A 264 -2.16 -34.56 39.28
CA GLU A 264 -2.16 -35.65 40.26
C GLU A 264 -2.25 -35.07 41.68
N THR A 265 -3.47 -34.68 42.12
CA THR A 265 -3.90 -34.88 43.51
C THR A 265 -5.42 -34.68 43.68
N LEU A 266 -6.06 -35.63 44.39
CA LEU A 266 -7.33 -35.55 45.15
C LEU A 266 -8.72 -35.83 44.48
N VAL A 267 -9.13 -37.10 44.57
CA VAL A 267 -10.32 -37.66 45.29
C VAL A 267 -11.77 -37.30 44.86
N LEU A 268 -12.43 -38.32 44.27
CA LEU A 268 -13.70 -39.01 44.64
C LEU A 268 -15.11 -38.39 44.39
N SER A 269 -15.93 -39.11 43.59
CA SER A 269 -17.35 -39.56 43.81
C SER A 269 -18.08 -39.66 42.44
N THR A 270 -18.33 -40.86 41.87
CA THR A 270 -19.44 -41.84 42.03
C THR A 270 -20.86 -41.45 41.54
N VAL A 271 -21.25 -41.95 40.34
CA VAL A 271 -22.47 -42.77 39.98
C VAL A 271 -23.90 -42.11 40.06
N PRO A 272 -24.98 -42.48 39.31
CA PRO A 272 -25.19 -43.07 37.95
C PRO A 272 -26.43 -42.57 37.10
N THR A 273 -26.51 -43.09 35.85
CA THR A 273 -27.67 -43.59 35.03
C THR A 273 -29.03 -42.88 34.89
N THR A 274 -29.50 -42.78 33.62
CA THR A 274 -30.78 -43.30 33.01
C THR A 274 -30.86 -42.70 31.59
N ASP A 275 -30.75 -43.45 30.49
CA ASP A 275 -31.70 -44.39 29.85
C ASP A 275 -33.11 -43.82 29.68
N ASP A 276 -33.47 -43.49 28.43
CA ASP A 276 -34.80 -43.65 27.85
C ASP A 276 -34.70 -43.45 26.33
N GLY A 277 -34.93 -44.54 25.60
CA GLY A 277 -35.03 -44.57 24.15
C GLY A 277 -36.47 -44.38 23.67
N GLU A 278 -36.65 -43.66 22.56
CA GLU A 278 -37.86 -43.76 21.74
C GLU A 278 -37.48 -44.05 20.29
N ALA A 279 -38.01 -45.18 19.80
CA ALA A 279 -37.98 -45.61 18.42
C ALA A 279 -39.16 -44.96 17.66
N VAL A 280 -38.89 -44.35 16.51
CA VAL A 280 -39.92 -43.93 15.56
C VAL A 280 -39.67 -44.58 14.21
N SER A 281 -40.74 -45.20 13.73
CA SER A 281 -40.86 -46.09 12.58
C SER A 281 -40.53 -45.43 11.23
N ARG A 282 -40.00 -46.27 10.35
CA ARG A 282 -39.94 -46.09 8.90
C ARG A 282 -41.35 -46.15 8.34
N ASP A 283 -41.75 -45.13 7.60
CA ASP A 283 -42.76 -45.24 6.56
C ASP A 283 -42.39 -44.42 5.33
N GLU A 284 -42.88 -44.95 4.21
CA GLU A 284 -42.55 -44.71 2.82
C GLU A 284 -42.77 -43.27 2.33
N LEU A 285 -41.88 -42.79 1.43
CA LEU A 285 -42.24 -41.73 0.48
C LEU A 285 -41.42 -41.85 -0.82
N LEU A 286 -42.05 -42.58 -1.74
CA LEU A 286 -42.15 -42.42 -3.19
C LEU A 286 -41.08 -41.60 -3.95
N LEU A 287 -40.45 -42.32 -4.90
CA LEU A 287 -39.73 -41.81 -6.06
C LEU A 287 -40.61 -40.93 -6.95
N THR A 288 -40.12 -39.74 -7.30
CA THR A 288 -40.57 -38.98 -8.47
C THR A 288 -39.40 -38.57 -9.35
N SER A 289 -39.42 -39.15 -10.56
CA SER A 289 -38.94 -38.66 -11.86
C SER A 289 -37.54 -38.05 -12.03
N ALA A 290 -36.83 -38.63 -13.00
CA ALA A 290 -35.51 -38.29 -13.52
C ALA A 290 -35.34 -36.81 -13.94
N PRO A 291 -34.12 -36.26 -13.88
CA PRO A 291 -33.81 -34.95 -14.46
C PRO A 291 -33.71 -35.03 -15.99
N GLU A 292 -34.47 -34.17 -16.67
CA GLU A 292 -34.37 -33.92 -18.11
C GLU A 292 -32.96 -33.45 -18.50
N ILE A 293 -32.44 -34.06 -19.56
CA ILE A 293 -31.17 -33.75 -20.18
C ILE A 293 -31.34 -32.45 -20.98
N ASP A 294 -30.62 -31.41 -20.58
CA ASP A 294 -30.56 -30.10 -21.25
C ASP A 294 -29.90 -30.23 -22.63
N HIS A 295 -30.71 -30.22 -23.68
CA HIS A 295 -30.26 -30.07 -25.06
C HIS A 295 -30.15 -28.58 -25.40
N GLY A 296 -28.96 -28.02 -25.16
CA GLY A 296 -28.64 -26.62 -25.43
C GLY A 296 -29.09 -26.13 -26.81
N VAL A 297 -29.87 -25.06 -26.83
CA VAL A 297 -30.35 -24.40 -28.05
C VAL A 297 -29.26 -23.50 -28.63
N ALA A 298 -28.96 -23.66 -29.92
CA ALA A 298 -28.02 -22.81 -30.63
C ALA A 298 -28.57 -21.38 -30.77
N ILE A 299 -27.86 -20.40 -30.21
CA ILE A 299 -28.19 -18.98 -30.35
C ILE A 299 -27.70 -18.51 -31.74
N SER A 300 -28.63 -18.09 -32.60
CA SER A 300 -28.33 -17.49 -33.91
C SER A 300 -27.57 -16.17 -33.76
N ARG A 301 -26.54 -15.96 -34.59
CA ARG A 301 -25.62 -14.80 -34.56
C ARG A 301 -26.21 -13.52 -35.19
N GLU A 302 -27.50 -13.48 -35.47
CA GLU A 302 -28.15 -12.38 -36.22
C GLU A 302 -28.74 -11.29 -35.31
N SER A 303 -28.76 -11.47 -33.99
CA SER A 303 -29.26 -10.46 -33.03
C SER A 303 -28.21 -9.43 -32.57
N LEU A 304 -27.06 -9.37 -33.24
CA LEU A 304 -25.93 -8.48 -32.90
C LEU A 304 -25.74 -7.33 -33.90
N HIS A 305 -26.84 -6.70 -34.33
CA HIS A 305 -26.80 -5.39 -34.99
C HIS A 305 -27.99 -4.53 -34.56
N VAL A 306 -27.91 -3.98 -33.35
CA VAL A 306 -28.72 -2.82 -32.94
C VAL A 306 -27.80 -1.82 -32.24
N GLN A 307 -27.60 -0.66 -32.85
CA GLN A 307 -27.00 0.50 -32.20
C GLN A 307 -27.92 1.02 -31.09
N PRO A 308 -27.36 1.54 -29.98
CA PRO A 308 -28.00 2.65 -29.30
C PRO A 308 -27.07 3.85 -29.19
N ALA A 309 -27.59 4.96 -29.71
CA ALA A 309 -27.20 6.30 -29.30
C ALA A 309 -27.62 6.54 -27.84
N ALA A 310 -26.84 7.39 -27.16
CA ALA A 310 -27.15 8.09 -25.91
C ALA A 310 -27.44 7.26 -24.63
N ALA A 311 -26.37 6.93 -23.90
CA ALA A 311 -26.39 6.90 -22.43
C ALA A 311 -24.99 7.28 -21.89
N LYS A 312 -24.86 8.49 -21.35
CA LYS A 312 -23.67 8.95 -20.61
C LYS A 312 -23.92 8.71 -19.12
N MET A 313 -23.15 7.82 -18.51
CA MET A 313 -22.82 7.87 -17.08
C MET A 313 -21.39 7.37 -16.86
N ASP A 314 -20.63 8.25 -16.19
CA ASP A 314 -19.51 8.05 -15.28
C ASP A 314 -18.35 7.11 -15.67
N ARG A 315 -17.30 7.74 -16.20
CA ARG A 315 -15.91 7.29 -16.05
C ARG A 315 -15.11 8.31 -15.24
N GLU A 316 -14.45 7.76 -14.23
CA GLU A 316 -13.68 8.41 -13.18
C GLU A 316 -12.71 9.49 -13.69
N ALA A 317 -12.87 10.67 -13.09
CA ALA A 317 -12.01 11.83 -13.21
C ALA A 317 -10.71 11.60 -12.42
N ILE A 318 -9.59 11.47 -13.14
CA ILE A 318 -8.28 11.89 -12.66
C ILE A 318 -7.64 12.73 -13.78
N SER A 319 -7.32 13.98 -13.42
CA SER A 319 -6.48 14.94 -14.15
C SER A 319 -7.12 15.88 -15.20
N GLN A 320 -8.40 16.22 -15.12
CA GLN A 320 -8.85 17.50 -15.73
C GLN A 320 -8.43 18.71 -14.87
N GLU A 321 -8.24 18.51 -13.57
CA GLU A 321 -7.85 19.57 -12.64
C GLU A 321 -6.38 19.98 -12.80
N SER A 322 -5.47 19.04 -13.05
CA SER A 322 -4.06 19.32 -13.36
C SER A 322 -3.89 20.04 -14.71
N ILE A 323 -4.74 19.71 -15.69
CA ILE A 323 -4.79 20.39 -17.00
C ILE A 323 -5.38 21.80 -16.83
N ASN A 324 -6.40 21.98 -15.99
CA ASN A 324 -6.99 23.29 -15.70
C ASN A 324 -6.07 24.19 -14.88
N ILE A 325 -5.24 23.64 -13.98
CA ILE A 325 -4.23 24.39 -13.23
C ILE A 325 -3.11 24.85 -14.16
N LEU A 326 -2.64 24.02 -15.09
CA LEU A 326 -1.60 24.37 -16.06
C LEU A 326 -2.13 25.37 -17.11
N ASN A 327 -3.38 25.22 -17.56
CA ASN A 327 -4.05 26.20 -18.42
C ASN A 327 -4.35 27.52 -17.68
N LYS A 328 -4.63 27.50 -16.38
CA LYS A 328 -4.75 28.71 -15.55
C LYS A 328 -3.40 29.38 -15.34
N PHE A 329 -2.33 28.63 -15.07
CA PHE A 329 -0.97 29.18 -14.95
C PHE A 329 -0.47 29.76 -16.28
N GLN A 330 -0.67 29.05 -17.40
CA GLN A 330 -0.31 29.55 -18.72
C GLN A 330 -1.16 30.75 -19.15
N LYS A 331 -2.47 30.78 -18.88
CA LYS A 331 -3.32 31.96 -19.14
C LYS A 331 -2.96 33.15 -18.23
N LYS A 332 -2.62 32.91 -16.97
CA LYS A 332 -2.22 33.95 -16.01
C LYS A 332 -0.84 34.54 -16.31
N ILE A 333 0.07 33.76 -16.90
CA ILE A 333 1.36 34.25 -17.43
C ILE A 333 1.17 34.97 -18.78
N SER A 334 0.14 34.60 -19.57
CA SER A 334 -0.11 35.18 -20.90
C SER A 334 -0.84 36.53 -20.89
N SER A 335 -1.47 36.93 -19.78
CA SER A 335 -2.31 38.15 -19.77
C SER A 335 -1.53 39.45 -19.55
N ASP A 336 -0.31 39.42 -19.00
CA ASP A 336 0.42 40.67 -18.67
C ASP A 336 1.82 40.81 -19.30
N PHE A 337 2.36 39.79 -19.97
CA PHE A 337 3.61 39.93 -20.73
C PHE A 337 3.51 39.18 -22.06
N LYS A 338 3.96 39.81 -23.15
CA LYS A 338 4.25 39.12 -24.42
C LYS A 338 5.41 38.14 -24.20
N VAL A 339 5.14 36.99 -23.57
CA VAL A 339 6.16 35.97 -23.34
C VAL A 339 6.46 35.31 -24.69
N THR A 340 7.58 35.70 -25.28
CA THR A 340 8.06 35.19 -26.57
C THR A 340 8.68 33.80 -26.45
N HIS A 341 8.98 33.34 -25.23
CA HIS A 341 9.72 32.11 -24.96
C HIS A 341 8.80 30.98 -24.48
N TYR A 342 8.42 30.09 -25.41
CA TYR A 342 7.57 28.94 -25.13
C TYR A 342 7.97 27.76 -26.00
N PHE A 343 8.10 26.58 -25.39
CA PHE A 343 8.55 25.36 -26.08
C PHE A 343 7.65 24.95 -27.26
N GLY A 344 6.34 25.25 -27.21
CA GLY A 344 5.42 24.88 -28.29
C GLY A 344 5.61 25.65 -29.60
N LYS A 345 6.48 26.67 -29.65
CA LYS A 345 6.89 27.32 -30.92
C LYS A 345 7.99 26.57 -31.67
N VAL A 346 8.54 25.50 -31.10
CA VAL A 346 9.62 24.72 -31.71
C VAL A 346 9.05 23.75 -32.75
N THR A 347 9.12 24.13 -34.04
CA THR A 347 8.60 23.33 -35.16
C THR A 347 9.69 22.74 -36.05
N ASN A 348 10.87 23.36 -36.09
CA ASN A 348 11.99 22.99 -36.95
C ASN A 348 13.33 23.07 -36.21
N GLN A 349 14.39 22.53 -36.81
CA GLN A 349 15.74 22.50 -36.22
C GLN A 349 16.23 23.89 -35.82
N LYS A 350 16.02 24.89 -36.68
CA LYS A 350 16.43 26.27 -36.41
C LYS A 350 15.70 26.87 -35.19
N SER A 351 14.40 26.63 -35.08
CA SER A 351 13.61 27.08 -33.92
C SER A 351 14.00 26.35 -32.63
N LEU A 352 14.49 25.11 -32.72
CA LEU A 352 14.98 24.37 -31.56
C LEU A 352 16.33 24.91 -31.09
N THR A 353 17.25 25.19 -32.01
CA THR A 353 18.55 25.81 -31.66
C THR A 353 18.32 27.19 -31.05
N ASP A 354 17.48 28.02 -31.68
CA ASP A 354 17.13 29.34 -31.15
C ASP A 354 16.47 29.27 -29.76
N PHE A 355 15.67 28.22 -29.50
CA PHE A 355 15.07 27.97 -28.19
C PHE A 355 16.12 27.56 -27.15
N ILE A 356 17.02 26.63 -27.49
CA ILE A 356 18.08 26.15 -26.59
C ILE A 356 19.02 27.29 -26.22
N ASP A 357 19.42 28.11 -27.18
CA ASP A 357 20.35 29.22 -26.96
C ASP A 357 19.72 30.28 -26.05
N LYS A 358 18.44 30.63 -26.29
CA LYS A 358 17.69 31.55 -25.41
C LYS A 358 17.50 30.99 -24.00
N GLU A 359 17.16 29.71 -23.89
CA GLU A 359 17.00 29.06 -22.58
C GLU A 359 18.33 29.02 -21.82
N GLU A 360 19.46 28.78 -22.50
CA GLU A 360 20.79 28.82 -21.90
C GLU A 360 21.18 30.22 -21.42
N MET A 361 20.89 31.26 -22.22
CA MET A 361 21.05 32.65 -21.80
C MET A 361 20.22 32.96 -20.55
N TYR A 362 18.92 32.65 -20.56
CA TYR A 362 18.04 32.91 -19.40
C TYR A 362 18.51 32.18 -18.14
N ARG A 363 19.03 30.96 -18.25
CA ARG A 363 19.59 30.23 -17.10
C ARG A 363 20.86 30.87 -16.56
N ASN A 364 21.75 31.32 -17.43
CA ASN A 364 23.01 31.95 -17.03
C ASN A 364 22.75 33.30 -16.35
N ASP A 365 21.74 34.02 -16.81
CA ASP A 365 21.33 35.32 -16.26
C ASP A 365 20.43 35.19 -15.03
N GLY A 366 19.99 33.98 -14.67
CA GLY A 366 19.07 33.73 -13.55
C GLY A 366 17.66 34.29 -13.77
N ASP A 367 17.25 34.45 -15.03
CA ASP A 367 15.97 35.05 -15.42
C ASP A 367 14.80 34.10 -15.10
N GLU A 368 13.75 34.64 -14.47
CA GLU A 368 12.51 33.91 -14.16
C GLU A 368 11.80 33.38 -15.42
N ARG A 369 12.16 33.89 -16.60
CA ARG A 369 11.67 33.41 -17.90
C ARG A 369 12.23 32.06 -18.33
N SER A 370 13.25 31.53 -17.65
CA SER A 370 13.77 30.18 -17.92
C SER A 370 12.72 29.12 -17.57
N LEU A 371 12.33 28.31 -18.56
CA LEU A 371 11.38 27.21 -18.36
C LEU A 371 11.98 26.02 -17.59
N THR A 372 13.31 25.99 -17.46
CA THR A 372 14.04 24.88 -16.87
C THR A 372 14.76 25.25 -15.58
N CYS A 373 14.52 26.42 -14.99
CA CYS A 373 15.18 26.89 -13.76
C CYS A 373 15.18 25.87 -12.60
N HIS A 374 14.16 25.01 -12.52
CA HIS A 374 14.03 23.93 -11.54
C HIS A 374 15.00 22.74 -11.74
N LEU A 375 15.60 22.60 -12.93
CA LEU A 375 16.57 21.54 -13.23
C LEU A 375 17.96 21.95 -12.76
N SER A 376 18.71 21.01 -12.17
CA SER A 376 20.14 21.19 -11.91
C SER A 376 20.93 21.36 -13.21
N PHE A 377 22.14 21.94 -13.13
CA PHE A 377 23.02 22.13 -14.30
C PHE A 377 23.23 20.82 -15.08
N MET A 378 23.46 19.70 -14.38
CA MET A 378 23.67 18.40 -15.01
C MET A 378 22.40 17.86 -15.69
N GLN A 379 21.23 18.09 -15.10
CA GLN A 379 19.95 17.72 -15.71
C GLN A 379 19.67 18.54 -16.98
N TRP A 380 19.99 19.84 -16.96
CA TRP A 380 19.90 20.70 -18.13
C TRP A 380 20.83 20.25 -19.26
N GLN A 381 22.11 19.98 -18.97
CA GLN A 381 23.05 19.48 -20.00
C GLN A 381 22.60 18.13 -20.58
N SER A 382 22.05 17.25 -19.75
CA SER A 382 21.46 15.98 -20.22
C SER A 382 20.24 16.19 -21.13
N LEU A 383 19.37 17.13 -20.79
CA LEU A 383 18.22 17.50 -21.63
C LEU A 383 18.67 18.13 -22.94
N LYS A 384 19.56 19.13 -22.89
CA LYS A 384 20.13 19.83 -24.06
C LYS A 384 20.73 18.84 -25.06
N SER A 385 21.60 17.95 -24.58
CA SER A 385 22.21 16.91 -25.43
C SER A 385 21.19 15.93 -26.01
N SER A 386 20.12 15.61 -25.27
CA SER A 386 19.04 14.75 -25.77
C SER A 386 18.19 15.43 -26.85
N LEU A 387 17.91 16.73 -26.71
CA LEU A 387 17.17 17.51 -27.70
C LEU A 387 17.99 17.69 -28.99
N ILE A 388 19.29 17.97 -28.90
CA ILE A 388 20.20 18.08 -30.05
C ILE A 388 20.27 16.74 -30.80
N LYS A 389 20.53 15.63 -30.08
CA LYS A 389 20.55 14.28 -30.66
C LYS A 389 19.22 13.89 -31.31
N ALA A 390 18.10 14.26 -30.69
CA ALA A 390 16.79 14.02 -31.27
C ALA A 390 16.63 14.79 -32.59
N CYS A 391 17.13 16.02 -32.67
CA CYS A 391 17.08 16.84 -33.88
C CYS A 391 17.93 16.27 -35.03
N ASP A 392 19.16 15.83 -34.74
CA ASP A 392 20.05 15.25 -35.75
C ASP A 392 19.49 13.97 -36.36
N ALA A 393 18.80 13.16 -35.56
CA ALA A 393 18.13 11.95 -36.02
C ALA A 393 16.86 12.22 -36.87
N LEU A 394 16.41 13.48 -36.94
CA LEU A 394 15.08 13.87 -37.41
C LEU A 394 15.06 14.71 -38.69
N SER A 395 16.21 15.10 -39.24
CA SER A 395 16.35 15.74 -40.56
C SER A 395 15.76 14.93 -41.73
N ARG A 396 15.23 13.71 -41.47
CA ARG A 396 14.59 12.81 -42.45
C ARG A 396 13.11 12.48 -42.18
N SER A 397 12.43 13.04 -41.16
CA SER A 397 11.03 12.66 -40.84
C SER A 397 10.09 13.81 -40.52
N ARG A 398 8.85 13.78 -41.05
CA ARG A 398 7.78 14.77 -40.78
C ARG A 398 7.26 14.79 -39.32
N LYS A 399 7.72 13.91 -38.42
CA LYS A 399 7.20 13.76 -37.05
C LYS A 399 8.14 14.32 -35.97
N VAL A 400 8.83 15.43 -36.27
CA VAL A 400 9.84 16.03 -35.37
C VAL A 400 9.23 16.48 -34.04
N GLU A 401 8.12 17.20 -34.13
CA GLU A 401 7.43 17.82 -32.98
C GLU A 401 7.04 16.81 -31.89
N LYS A 402 6.46 15.66 -32.29
CA LYS A 402 6.00 14.63 -31.33
C LYS A 402 7.17 13.99 -30.57
N LYS A 403 8.33 13.82 -31.20
CA LYS A 403 9.50 13.25 -30.53
C LYS A 403 10.14 14.27 -29.59
N LEU A 404 10.26 15.53 -30.00
CA LEU A 404 10.77 16.60 -29.15
C LEU A 404 9.88 16.81 -27.93
N GLN A 405 8.55 16.86 -28.11
CA GLN A 405 7.60 16.93 -27.00
C GLN A 405 7.70 15.71 -26.07
N LYS A 406 7.97 14.52 -26.60
CA LYS A 406 8.15 13.33 -25.77
C LYS A 406 9.42 13.41 -24.91
N VAL A 407 10.55 13.79 -25.50
CA VAL A 407 11.83 13.96 -24.77
C VAL A 407 11.68 15.05 -23.71
N TRP A 408 11.04 16.17 -24.05
CA TRP A 408 10.76 17.25 -23.12
C TRP A 408 9.90 16.78 -21.93
N LYS A 409 8.81 16.05 -22.20
CA LYS A 409 7.95 15.51 -21.14
C LYS A 409 8.68 14.53 -20.22
N GLU A 410 9.41 13.56 -20.79
CA GLU A 410 10.14 12.54 -20.01
C GLU A 410 11.25 13.14 -19.13
N LYS A 411 11.84 14.27 -19.52
CA LYS A 411 13.01 14.84 -18.82
C LYS A 411 12.69 16.06 -17.96
N CYS A 412 11.64 16.82 -18.28
CA CYS A 412 11.22 17.99 -17.49
C CYS A 412 10.05 17.69 -16.55
N LEU A 413 9.10 16.82 -16.90
CA LEU A 413 7.91 16.58 -16.07
C LEU A 413 8.09 15.47 -15.03
N ASP A 414 9.05 14.56 -15.20
CA ASP A 414 9.35 13.51 -14.21
C ASP A 414 10.20 14.04 -13.02
N CYS A 415 10.51 15.34 -12.99
CA CYS A 415 11.29 16.01 -11.93
C CYS A 415 10.46 16.96 -11.05
N VAL A 416 9.15 17.03 -11.26
CA VAL A 416 8.17 17.75 -10.41
C VAL A 416 7.20 16.74 -9.84
#